data_AF-A0A6V7WSM8-F1
#
_entry.id   AF-A0A6V7WSM8-F1
#
_cell.length_a   1.000
_cell.length_b   1.000
_cell.length_c   1.000
_cell.angle_alpha   90.00
_cell.angle_beta   90.00
_cell.angle_gamma   90.00
#
_symmetry.space_group_name_H-M   'P 1'
#
loop_
_entity.id
_entity.type
_entity.pdbx_description
1 polymer ?
#
loop_
_entity_poly.entity_id
_entity_poly.type
_entity_poly.pdbx_seq_one_letter_code
_entity_poly.pdbx_strand_id
1 'polypeptide(L)'
;MTQIGGYFKLKVLAIVKNKTKLAFQALSHCNSESGRDLISKKLQKLMGLEVVGVCFGRRGCDDACYNRSLETHMFYLALENNICHNYVTEKFWNSLRSLTVPVVFSRSVFEGMDAF
;
A
#
# COMPACT_ATOMS: atom_id res chain seq x y z
N MET A 1 -12.68 -26.11 20.70
CA MET A 1 -12.23 -24.72 20.44
C MET A 1 -10.97 -24.60 19.55
N THR A 2 -10.40 -25.70 19.04
CA THR A 2 -9.13 -25.70 18.26
C THR A 2 -9.28 -25.57 16.73
N GLN A 3 -10.50 -25.68 16.18
CA GLN A 3 -10.71 -25.77 14.72
C GLN A 3 -10.72 -24.40 14.02
N ILE A 4 -11.20 -23.34 14.70
CA ILE A 4 -11.33 -21.98 14.14
C ILE A 4 -9.96 -21.32 13.95
N GLY A 5 -9.05 -21.48 14.93
CA GLY A 5 -7.68 -20.93 14.84
C GLY A 5 -6.85 -21.57 13.72
N GLY A 6 -7.03 -22.87 13.49
CA GLY A 6 -6.38 -23.58 12.38
C GLY A 6 -6.84 -23.07 11.02
N TYR A 7 -8.14 -22.89 10.83
CA TYR A 7 -8.71 -22.35 9.60
C TYR A 7 -8.23 -20.92 9.30
N PHE A 8 -8.22 -20.04 10.30
CA PHE A 8 -7.73 -18.67 10.14
C PHE A 8 -6.25 -18.63 9.75
N LYS A 9 -5.41 -19.43 10.42
CA LYS A 9 -3.99 -19.56 10.09
C LYS A 9 -3.77 -20.02 8.65
N LEU A 10 -4.49 -21.05 8.19
CA LEU A 10 -4.39 -21.54 6.81
C LEU A 10 -4.81 -20.47 5.79
N LYS A 11 -5.87 -19.70 6.09
CA LYS A 11 -6.32 -18.60 5.21
C LYS A 11 -5.27 -17.49 5.09
N VAL A 12 -4.70 -17.04 6.22
CA VAL A 12 -3.64 -16.02 6.22
C VAL A 12 -2.42 -16.52 5.44
N LEU A 13 -1.98 -17.76 5.69
CA LEU A 13 -0.85 -18.35 4.98
C LEU A 13 -1.08 -18.45 3.47
N ALA A 14 -2.30 -18.82 3.04
CA ALA A 14 -2.65 -18.87 1.62
C ALA A 14 -2.54 -17.48 0.95
N ILE A 15 -3.03 -16.43 1.61
CA ILE A 15 -2.94 -15.04 1.12
C ILE A 15 -1.47 -14.59 1.05
N VAL A 16 -0.71 -14.80 2.13
CA VAL A 16 0.70 -14.39 2.20
C VAL A 16 1.55 -15.13 1.16
N LYS A 17 1.27 -16.42 0.90
CA LYS A 17 1.98 -17.19 -0.12
C LYS A 17 1.82 -16.61 -1.54
N ASN A 18 0.73 -15.91 -1.81
CA ASN A 18 0.52 -15.25 -3.11
C ASN A 18 1.32 -13.95 -3.26
N LYS A 19 1.85 -13.40 -2.17
CA LYS A 19 2.64 -12.16 -2.17
C LYS A 19 4.09 -12.44 -2.52
N THR A 20 4.36 -12.50 -3.82
CA THR A 20 5.69 -12.82 -4.37
C THR A 20 6.50 -11.59 -4.77
N LYS A 21 5.85 -10.43 -4.92
CA LYS A 21 6.50 -9.17 -5.28
C LYS A 21 6.77 -8.32 -4.05
N LEU A 22 7.83 -7.50 -4.12
CA LEU A 22 8.30 -6.73 -2.97
C LEU A 22 7.34 -5.58 -2.62
N ALA A 23 7.27 -4.54 -3.43
CA ALA A 23 6.48 -3.35 -3.13
C ALA A 23 5.72 -2.82 -4.36
N PHE A 24 4.57 -2.20 -4.12
CA PHE A 24 3.85 -1.45 -5.16
C PHE A 24 3.36 -0.08 -4.68
N GLN A 25 3.06 0.80 -5.64
CA GLN A 25 2.38 2.06 -5.41
C GLN A 25 1.45 2.44 -6.57
N ALA A 26 0.23 2.90 -6.28
CA ALA A 26 -0.67 3.46 -7.29
C ALA A 26 -0.70 4.99 -7.19
N LEU A 27 -0.44 5.66 -8.32
CA LEU A 27 -0.36 7.12 -8.40
C LEU A 27 -1.19 7.64 -9.57
N SER A 28 -2.31 8.28 -9.25
CA SER A 28 -3.20 8.97 -10.21
C SER A 28 -3.13 10.49 -10.12
N HIS A 29 -2.66 11.03 -8.99
CA HIS A 29 -2.46 12.45 -8.76
C HIS A 29 -0.95 12.76 -8.71
N CYS A 30 -0.49 13.51 -9.71
CA CYS A 30 0.93 13.75 -9.96
C CYS A 30 1.37 15.11 -9.40
N ASN A 31 2.66 15.25 -9.13
CA ASN A 31 3.22 16.47 -8.51
C ASN A 31 2.57 16.78 -7.16
N SER A 32 2.39 15.74 -6.34
CA SER A 32 1.73 15.88 -5.04
C SER A 32 2.58 16.74 -4.10
N GLU A 33 1.96 17.56 -3.26
CA GLU A 33 2.68 18.43 -2.31
C GLU A 33 3.56 17.65 -1.34
N SER A 34 3.20 16.40 -1.02
CA SER A 34 4.02 15.49 -0.21
C SER A 34 5.36 15.10 -0.84
N GLY A 35 5.57 15.38 -2.13
CA GLY A 35 6.77 14.96 -2.86
C GLY A 35 6.86 13.45 -3.09
N ARG A 36 5.78 12.69 -2.86
CA ARG A 36 5.75 11.23 -3.00
C ARG A 36 6.24 10.77 -4.38
N ASP A 37 5.92 11.50 -5.45
CA ASP A 37 6.34 11.17 -6.82
C ASP A 37 7.87 11.07 -6.95
N LEU A 38 8.60 11.97 -6.29
CA LEU A 38 10.06 11.99 -6.28
C LEU A 38 10.63 10.82 -5.48
N ILE A 39 9.99 10.49 -4.35
CA ILE A 39 10.37 9.35 -3.51
C ILE A 39 10.18 8.05 -4.30
N SER A 40 9.01 7.84 -4.89
CA SER A 40 8.71 6.65 -5.72
C SER A 40 9.70 6.50 -6.87
N LYS A 41 10.03 7.59 -7.56
CA LYS A 41 11.00 7.59 -8.67
C LYS A 41 12.41 7.22 -8.22
N LYS A 42 12.83 7.65 -7.03
CA LYS A 42 14.13 7.26 -6.45
C LYS A 42 14.12 5.80 -6.00
N LEU A 43 13.07 5.37 -5.29
CA LEU A 43 12.96 4.00 -4.78
C LEU A 43 12.90 2.95 -5.89
N GLN A 44 12.22 3.22 -7.00
CA GLN A 44 12.22 2.33 -8.18
C GLN A 44 13.63 1.97 -8.68
N LYS A 45 14.63 2.85 -8.49
CA LYS A 45 16.01 2.60 -8.91
C LYS A 45 16.80 1.78 -7.89
N LEU A 46 16.33 1.69 -6.65
CA LEU A 46 17.05 1.08 -5.52
C LEU A 46 16.46 -0.27 -5.11
N MET A 47 15.18 -0.51 -5.40
CA MET A 47 14.47 -1.72 -4.99
C MET A 47 13.38 -2.09 -6.00
N GLY A 48 12.88 -3.33 -5.89
CA GLY A 48 11.72 -3.79 -6.66
C GLY A 48 10.43 -3.09 -6.24
N LEU A 49 10.21 -1.87 -6.75
CA LEU A 49 8.99 -1.10 -6.56
C LEU A 49 8.21 -1.03 -7.88
N GLU A 50 7.04 -1.65 -7.92
CA GLU A 50 6.13 -1.53 -9.05
C GLU A 50 5.23 -0.31 -8.87
N VAL A 51 5.36 0.69 -9.74
CA VAL A 51 4.47 1.86 -9.73
C VAL A 51 3.48 1.78 -10.89
N VAL A 52 2.22 2.01 -10.60
CA VAL A 52 1.12 1.98 -11.58
C VAL A 52 0.38 3.31 -11.56
N GLY A 53 -0.26 3.64 -12.69
CA GLY A 53 -0.98 4.90 -12.86
C GLY A 53 -0.26 5.94 -13.72
N VAL A 54 -0.96 7.05 -13.97
CA VAL A 54 -0.66 7.99 -15.05
C VAL A 54 0.61 8.81 -14.82
N CYS A 55 1.05 8.97 -13.58
CA CYS A 55 2.22 9.80 -13.23
C CYS A 55 3.56 9.25 -13.74
N PHE A 56 3.57 8.00 -14.23
CA PHE A 56 4.77 7.31 -14.73
C PHE A 56 4.60 6.84 -16.18
N GLY A 57 3.71 7.47 -16.95
CA GLY A 57 3.49 7.15 -18.36
C GLY A 57 2.92 5.74 -18.59
N ARG A 58 2.36 5.12 -17.54
CA ARG A 58 1.71 3.81 -17.59
C ARG A 58 0.20 3.99 -17.72
N ARG A 59 -0.48 2.96 -18.24
CA ARG A 59 -1.95 2.89 -18.23
C ARG A 59 -2.45 3.14 -16.81
N GLY A 60 -3.59 3.81 -16.68
CA GLY A 60 -4.29 3.94 -15.39
C GLY A 60 -4.48 2.58 -14.72
N CYS A 61 -4.49 2.57 -13.39
CA CYS A 61 -4.78 1.38 -12.60
C CYS A 61 -6.21 1.51 -12.11
N ASP A 62 -7.10 0.70 -12.67
CA ASP A 62 -8.46 0.54 -12.18
C ASP A 62 -8.50 -0.30 -10.90
N ASP A 63 -9.70 -0.50 -10.35
CA ASP A 63 -9.87 -1.26 -9.11
C ASP A 63 -9.38 -2.71 -9.23
N ALA A 64 -9.55 -3.33 -10.40
CA ALA A 64 -9.09 -4.69 -10.65
C ALA A 64 -7.55 -4.79 -10.64
N CYS A 65 -6.88 -3.83 -11.28
CA CYS A 65 -5.44 -3.66 -11.20
C CYS A 65 -4.98 -3.42 -9.76
N TYR A 66 -5.63 -2.51 -9.03
CA TYR A 66 -5.26 -2.14 -7.66
C TYR A 66 -5.37 -3.31 -6.69
N ASN A 67 -6.50 -4.02 -6.74
CA ASN A 67 -6.75 -5.19 -5.89
C ASN A 67 -5.76 -6.33 -6.20
N ARG A 68 -5.49 -6.60 -7.48
CA ARG A 68 -4.49 -7.61 -7.88
C ARG A 68 -3.08 -7.25 -7.39
N SER A 69 -2.72 -5.97 -7.46
CA SER A 69 -1.43 -5.51 -6.93
C SER A 69 -1.34 -5.71 -5.42
N LEU A 70 -2.39 -5.39 -4.67
CA LEU A 70 -2.44 -5.66 -3.23
C LEU A 70 -2.31 -7.16 -2.92
N GLU A 71 -2.93 -8.04 -3.69
CA GLU A 71 -2.87 -9.50 -3.47
C GLU A 71 -1.49 -10.12 -3.75
N THR A 72 -0.65 -9.46 -4.56
CA THR A 72 0.62 -10.02 -5.04
C THR A 72 1.86 -9.35 -4.45
N HIS A 73 1.72 -8.21 -3.76
CA HIS A 73 2.83 -7.48 -3.15
C HIS A 73 2.84 -7.57 -1.62
N MET A 74 4.04 -7.62 -1.04
CA MET A 74 4.24 -7.63 0.41
C MET A 74 4.02 -6.25 1.04
N PHE A 75 4.51 -5.20 0.37
CA PHE A 75 4.44 -3.81 0.84
C PHE A 75 3.63 -2.93 -0.12
N TYR A 76 2.87 -1.99 0.44
CA TYR A 76 2.22 -0.93 -0.31
C TYR A 76 2.68 0.43 0.20
N LEU A 77 3.21 1.26 -0.69
CA LEU A 77 3.56 2.65 -0.35
C LEU A 77 2.27 3.48 -0.27
N ALA A 78 1.65 3.49 0.89
CA ALA A 78 0.46 4.27 1.22
C ALA A 78 0.81 5.75 1.46
N LEU A 79 1.57 6.35 0.54
CA LEU A 79 2.00 7.75 0.62
C LEU A 79 0.86 8.67 0.14
N GLU A 80 0.35 9.47 1.06
CA GLU A 80 -0.72 10.43 0.79
C GLU A 80 -0.25 11.61 -0.07
N ASN A 81 -1.21 12.28 -0.70
CA ASN A 81 -0.94 13.43 -1.57
C ASN A 81 -0.32 14.59 -0.78
N ASN A 82 -0.73 14.76 0.48
CA ASN A 82 -0.27 15.80 1.38
C ASN A 82 0.17 15.17 2.71
N ILE A 83 1.09 15.82 3.45
CA ILE A 83 1.53 15.37 4.77
C ILE A 83 0.80 16.21 5.82
N CYS A 84 -0.27 15.66 6.37
CA CYS A 84 -1.13 16.35 7.35
C CYS A 84 -1.46 15.41 8.52
N HIS A 85 -1.66 15.96 9.71
CA HIS A 85 -2.16 15.21 10.86
C HIS A 85 -3.53 14.61 10.53
N ASN A 86 -3.76 13.36 10.92
CA ASN A 86 -5.01 12.62 10.74
C ASN A 86 -5.46 12.42 9.28
N TYR A 87 -4.62 12.75 8.29
CA TYR A 87 -4.94 12.50 6.90
C TYR A 87 -4.51 11.08 6.49
N VAL A 88 -5.36 10.11 6.81
CA VAL A 88 -5.15 8.68 6.51
C VAL A 88 -6.33 8.17 5.69
N THR A 89 -6.07 7.76 4.44
CA THR A 89 -7.13 7.44 3.47
C THR A 89 -7.26 5.95 3.20
N GLU A 90 -8.05 5.59 2.17
CA GLU A 90 -8.23 4.22 1.70
C GLU A 90 -6.93 3.50 1.39
N LYS A 91 -5.85 4.22 1.06
CA LYS A 91 -4.53 3.65 0.76
C LYS A 91 -4.00 2.80 1.92
N PHE A 92 -4.04 3.35 3.13
CA PHE A 92 -3.62 2.66 4.34
C PHE A 92 -4.58 1.50 4.66
N TRP A 93 -5.88 1.78 4.75
CA TRP A 93 -6.86 0.80 5.19
C TRP A 93 -7.04 -0.39 4.23
N ASN A 94 -6.98 -0.15 2.91
CA ASN A 94 -7.06 -1.21 1.90
C ASN A 94 -5.85 -2.15 2.00
N SER A 95 -4.65 -1.61 2.24
CA SER A 95 -3.47 -2.46 2.40
C SER A 95 -3.59 -3.43 3.58
N LEU A 96 -4.04 -2.94 4.74
CA LEU A 96 -4.28 -3.78 5.92
C LEU A 96 -5.33 -4.86 5.65
N ARG A 97 -6.46 -4.49 5.01
CA ARG A 97 -7.51 -5.44 4.64
C ARG A 97 -7.02 -6.55 3.71
N SER A 98 -6.03 -6.25 2.86
CA SER A 98 -5.43 -7.20 1.92
C SER A 98 -4.21 -7.94 2.47
N LEU A 99 -3.90 -7.81 3.77
CA LEU A 99 -2.69 -8.36 4.40
C LEU A 99 -1.38 -7.88 3.75
N THR A 100 -1.39 -6.65 3.24
CA THR A 100 -0.23 -5.94 2.69
C THR A 100 0.25 -4.94 3.72
N VAL A 101 1.56 -4.85 3.94
CA VAL A 101 2.13 -3.94 4.94
C VAL A 101 2.13 -2.51 4.38
N PRO A 102 1.37 -1.55 4.95
CA PRO A 102 1.46 -0.16 4.54
C PRO A 102 2.81 0.43 4.95
N VAL A 103 3.43 1.14 4.00
CA VAL A 103 4.56 2.03 4.25
C VAL A 103 4.06 3.46 4.12
N VAL A 104 4.19 4.22 5.20
CA VAL A 104 3.70 5.60 5.35
C VAL A 104 4.86 6.55 5.62
N PHE A 105 4.65 7.86 5.47
CA PHE A 105 5.69 8.86 5.66
C PHE A 105 6.24 8.92 7.10
N SER A 106 5.35 8.96 8.09
CA SER A 106 5.71 9.12 9.48
C SER A 106 4.60 8.59 10.38
N ARG A 107 4.97 8.11 11.57
CA ARG A 107 4.04 7.77 12.64
C ARG A 107 3.24 8.99 13.10
N SER A 108 3.83 10.18 13.09
CA SER A 108 3.19 11.40 13.60
C SER A 108 1.88 11.77 12.87
N VAL A 109 1.71 11.31 11.63
CA VAL A 109 0.45 11.46 10.87
C VAL A 109 -0.73 10.76 11.56
N PHE A 110 -0.46 9.72 12.36
CA PHE A 110 -1.45 8.90 13.07
C PHE A 110 -1.64 9.34 14.52
N GLU A 111 -0.86 10.31 15.02
CA GLU A 111 -1.01 10.78 16.40
C GLU A 111 -2.39 11.41 16.60
N GLY A 112 -3.12 10.93 17.62
CA GLY A 112 -4.49 11.34 17.90
C GLY A 112 -5.56 10.48 17.21
N MET A 113 -5.18 9.47 16.42
CA MET A 113 -6.12 8.46 15.89
C MET A 113 -6.33 7.27 16.84
N ASP A 114 -5.61 7.23 17.96
CA ASP A 114 -5.68 6.18 18.99
C ASP A 114 -6.91 6.32 19.93
N ALA A 115 -7.83 7.23 19.63
CA ALA A 115 -9.01 7.51 20.44
C ALA A 115 -10.28 6.87 19.84
N PHE A 116 -10.39 5.55 19.94
CA PHE A 116 -11.66 4.82 19.80
C PHE A 116 -11.80 3.78 20.91
#